data_AF-A0A9Q9C597-F1
#
_entry.id   AF-A0A9Q9C597-F1
#
_cell.length_a   1.000
_cell.length_b   1.000
_cell.length_c   1.000
_cell.angle_alpha   90.00
_cell.angle_beta   90.00
_cell.angle_gamma   90.00
#
_symmetry.space_group_name_H-M   'P 1'
#
loop_
_entity.id
_entity.type
_entity.pdbx_description
1 polymer ?
#
loop_
_entity_poly.entity_id
_entity_poly.type
_entity_poly.pdbx_seq_one_letter_code
_entity_poly.pdbx_strand_id
1 'polypeptide(L)'
;MKGLNGSSEAREDASHDMESEKMELLRLKQENMKLTGEIVILRQNMIALEKQNFAMKEQKSRAALDDLRRAEKLKKEVDVLRIESRIRENQSRVFKRHKGNAEIDVKWALAKSGCGIGFSLLPFEFGRLKFLKDFFYSEFCQLDSSSVIREMSKKISRFKEFLDFYILFSCKAEVFKEFFCMVLMNPLFPEEKIKLFNTLPLDWLLNFNDEEVISLVKEYIDKNYMKMAYFLLRVAEERPFLLNILIGKEMFSELARMDSRVGKRLVSEICKKGGLSLVDHTNIHYISQENLKVLYKDLYFEVYFDSW
;
A
#
# COMPACT_ATOMS: atom_id res chain seq x y z
N MET A 1 56.30 -94.80 22.64
CA MET A 1 55.00 -94.17 22.93
C MET A 1 55.26 -92.73 23.34
N LYS A 2 54.95 -91.76 22.47
CA LYS A 2 55.09 -90.33 22.76
C LYS A 2 53.82 -89.86 23.48
N GLY A 3 53.98 -89.28 24.66
CA GLY A 3 52.89 -88.68 25.44
C GLY A 3 52.37 -87.41 24.79
N LEU A 4 51.05 -87.27 24.81
CA LEU A 4 50.27 -86.11 24.38
C LEU A 4 50.39 -84.99 25.42
N ASN A 5 51.21 -83.97 25.13
CA ASN A 5 51.13 -82.66 25.78
C ASN A 5 50.69 -81.66 24.71
N GLY A 6 49.40 -81.33 24.67
CA GLY A 6 48.83 -80.43 23.67
C GLY A 6 47.42 -79.99 24.03
N SER A 7 47.22 -79.49 25.26
CA SER A 7 45.90 -79.03 25.72
C SER A 7 45.90 -77.83 26.68
N SER A 8 47.06 -77.26 27.03
CA SER A 8 47.15 -76.11 27.94
C SER A 8 47.19 -74.77 27.21
N GLU A 9 48.06 -74.63 26.18
CA GLU A 9 48.27 -73.37 25.46
C GLU A 9 47.01 -72.90 24.70
N ALA A 10 46.26 -73.82 24.06
CA ALA A 10 45.04 -73.48 23.34
C ALA A 10 43.85 -73.07 24.24
N ARG A 11 43.89 -73.40 25.54
CA ARG A 11 42.87 -72.98 26.51
C ARG A 11 43.21 -71.63 27.15
N GLU A 12 44.49 -71.33 27.32
CA GLU A 12 44.96 -70.03 27.82
C GLU A 12 44.75 -68.93 26.78
N ASP A 13 45.08 -69.17 25.50
CA ASP A 13 44.85 -68.20 24.41
C ASP A 13 43.36 -67.86 24.23
N ALA A 14 42.46 -68.86 24.23
CA ALA A 14 41.02 -68.63 24.14
C ALA A 14 40.43 -67.93 25.38
N SER A 15 41.05 -68.09 26.55
CA SER A 15 40.65 -67.37 27.77
C SER A 15 41.11 -65.91 27.75
N HIS A 16 42.30 -65.66 27.21
CA HIS A 16 42.90 -64.32 27.12
C HIS A 16 42.19 -63.45 26.07
N ASP A 17 41.74 -64.05 24.96
CA ASP A 17 40.91 -63.38 23.95
C ASP A 17 39.52 -63.03 24.49
N MET A 18 38.87 -63.91 25.25
CA MET A 18 37.58 -63.61 25.90
C MET A 18 37.72 -62.48 26.94
N GLU A 19 38.84 -62.39 27.64
CA GLU A 19 39.09 -61.34 28.63
C GLU A 19 39.36 -59.98 27.97
N SER A 20 40.07 -59.99 26.83
CA SER A 20 40.28 -58.83 25.96
C SER A 20 38.96 -58.29 25.38
N GLU A 21 38.13 -59.15 24.80
CA GLU A 21 36.82 -58.78 24.25
C GLU A 21 35.89 -58.21 25.33
N LYS A 22 35.93 -58.76 26.55
CA LYS A 22 35.12 -58.28 27.68
C LYS A 22 35.58 -56.91 28.18
N MET A 23 36.88 -56.64 28.18
CA MET A 23 37.45 -55.33 28.49
C MET A 23 37.08 -54.29 27.43
N GLU A 24 37.11 -54.66 26.15
CA GLU A 24 36.70 -53.78 25.06
C GLU A 24 35.20 -53.48 25.08
N LEU A 25 34.36 -54.48 25.42
CA LEU A 25 32.93 -54.31 25.60
C LEU A 25 32.61 -53.34 26.76
N LEU A 26 33.36 -53.39 27.86
CA LEU A 26 33.23 -52.47 28.99
C LEU A 26 33.59 -51.04 28.60
N ARG A 27 34.68 -50.87 27.84
CA ARG A 27 35.09 -49.57 27.31
C ARG A 27 34.04 -48.98 26.38
N LEU A 28 33.52 -49.77 25.44
CA LEU A 28 32.46 -49.36 24.52
C LEU A 28 31.18 -48.98 25.27
N LYS A 29 30.81 -49.69 26.34
CA LYS A 29 29.65 -49.34 27.18
C LYS A 29 29.82 -47.99 27.88
N GLN A 30 31.01 -47.69 28.41
CA GLN A 30 31.29 -46.39 29.03
C GLN A 30 31.25 -45.26 28.00
N GLU A 31 31.82 -45.48 26.82
CA GLU A 31 31.82 -44.49 25.74
C GLU A 31 30.40 -44.22 25.23
N ASN A 32 29.58 -45.27 25.08
CA ASN A 32 28.19 -45.13 24.66
C ASN A 32 27.32 -44.40 25.71
N MET A 33 27.57 -44.65 27.01
CA MET A 33 26.93 -43.87 28.08
C MET A 33 27.31 -42.39 28.03
N LYS A 34 28.59 -42.07 27.76
CA LYS A 34 29.07 -40.70 27.65
C LYS A 34 28.43 -39.98 26.45
N LEU A 35 28.44 -40.61 25.28
CA LEU A 35 27.80 -40.09 24.07
C LEU A 35 26.29 -39.88 24.26
N THR A 36 25.61 -40.80 24.96
CA THR A 36 24.20 -40.65 25.28
C THR A 36 23.94 -39.42 26.16
N GLY A 37 24.79 -39.17 27.16
CA GLY A 37 24.73 -37.97 27.99
C GLY A 37 24.92 -36.68 27.19
N GLU A 38 25.91 -36.65 26.28
CA GLU A 38 26.17 -35.51 25.41
C GLU A 38 24.99 -35.22 24.46
N ILE A 39 24.35 -36.26 23.91
CA ILE A 39 23.16 -36.13 23.05
C ILE A 39 21.98 -35.54 23.83
N VAL A 40 21.77 -35.95 25.08
CA VAL A 40 20.67 -35.42 25.91
C VAL A 40 20.86 -33.93 26.17
N ILE A 41 22.09 -33.51 26.52
CA ILE A 41 22.43 -32.10 26.74
C ILE A 41 22.23 -31.29 25.45
N LEU A 42 22.68 -31.81 24.30
CA LEU A 42 22.51 -31.15 23.01
C LEU A 42 21.03 -30.97 22.65
N ARG A 43 20.19 -31.98 22.90
CA ARG A 43 18.74 -31.88 22.66
C ARG A 43 18.09 -30.81 23.55
N GLN A 44 18.46 -30.72 24.82
CA GLN A 44 17.95 -29.67 25.71
C GLN A 44 18.40 -28.27 25.28
N ASN A 45 19.64 -28.12 24.84
CA ASN A 45 20.14 -26.86 24.31
C ASN A 45 19.42 -26.44 23.03
N MET A 46 19.14 -27.40 22.14
CA MET A 46 18.39 -27.14 20.91
C MET A 46 16.97 -26.63 21.21
N ILE A 47 16.25 -27.29 22.12
CA ILE A 47 14.90 -26.87 22.53
C ILE A 47 14.92 -25.47 23.16
N ALA A 48 15.92 -25.17 24.00
CA ALA A 48 16.08 -23.86 24.61
C ALA A 48 16.32 -22.76 23.55
N LEU A 49 17.19 -23.04 22.57
CA LEU A 49 17.47 -22.14 21.45
C LEU A 49 16.24 -21.90 20.57
N GLU A 50 15.47 -22.93 20.26
CA GLU A 50 14.22 -22.80 19.49
C GLU A 50 13.21 -21.89 20.19
N LYS A 51 13.02 -22.08 21.51
CA LYS A 51 12.13 -21.24 22.31
C LYS A 51 12.59 -19.78 22.33
N GLN A 52 13.90 -19.55 22.47
CA GLN A 52 14.47 -18.19 22.45
C GLN A 52 14.32 -17.53 21.07
N ASN A 53 14.53 -18.30 19.98
CA ASN A 53 14.35 -17.82 18.61
C ASN A 53 12.89 -17.45 18.34
N PHE A 54 11.94 -18.25 18.83
CA PHE A 54 10.52 -17.96 18.72
C PHE A 54 10.16 -16.65 19.43
N ALA A 55 10.58 -16.50 20.69
CA ALA A 55 10.35 -15.27 21.46
C ALA A 55 10.95 -14.03 20.77
N MET A 56 12.15 -14.15 20.20
CA MET A 56 12.80 -13.06 19.48
C MET A 56 12.05 -12.69 18.19
N LYS A 57 11.53 -13.67 17.45
CA LYS A 57 10.70 -13.43 16.26
C LYS A 57 9.40 -12.70 16.63
N GLU A 58 8.75 -13.12 17.72
CA GLU A 58 7.53 -12.49 18.19
C GLU A 58 7.77 -11.03 18.63
N GLN A 59 8.85 -10.77 19.37
CA GLN A 59 9.23 -9.43 19.78
C GLN A 59 9.53 -8.52 18.57
N LYS A 60 10.27 -9.02 17.56
CA LYS A 60 10.52 -8.29 16.31
C LYS A 60 9.22 -7.97 15.56
N SER A 61 8.30 -8.92 15.49
CA SER A 61 6.99 -8.73 14.86
C SER A 61 6.17 -7.63 15.54
N ARG A 62 6.12 -7.64 16.88
CA ARG A 62 5.41 -6.60 17.65
C ARG A 62 6.04 -5.22 17.47
N ALA A 63 7.38 -5.13 17.50
CA ALA A 63 8.08 -3.86 17.27
C ALA A 63 7.79 -3.30 15.87
N ALA A 64 7.80 -4.14 14.83
CA ALA A 64 7.48 -3.74 13.47
C ALA A 64 6.03 -3.23 13.33
N LEU A 65 5.07 -3.86 14.01
CA LEU A 65 3.67 -3.41 14.05
C LEU A 65 3.52 -2.04 14.72
N ASP A 66 4.23 -1.79 15.81
CA ASP A 66 4.18 -0.50 16.50
C ASP A 66 4.82 0.63 15.67
N ASP A 67 5.93 0.34 14.97
CA ASP A 67 6.57 1.29 14.06
C ASP A 67 5.65 1.61 12.87
N LEU A 68 4.96 0.62 12.31
CA LEU A 68 3.94 0.83 11.27
C LEU A 68 2.80 1.74 11.75
N ARG A 69 2.31 1.53 12.98
CA ARG A 69 1.27 2.39 13.57
C ARG A 69 1.74 3.83 13.75
N ARG A 70 2.99 4.04 14.17
CA ARG A 70 3.58 5.39 14.28
C ARG A 70 3.75 6.04 12.91
N ALA A 71 4.24 5.29 11.92
CA ALA A 71 4.37 5.77 10.55
C ALA A 71 3.00 6.18 9.96
N GLU A 72 1.94 5.43 10.23
CA GLU A 72 0.59 5.76 9.77
C GLU A 72 0.04 7.04 10.44
N LYS A 73 0.30 7.24 11.74
CA LYS A 73 -0.05 8.50 12.44
C LYS A 73 0.69 9.70 11.84
N LEU A 74 2.00 9.58 11.64
CA LEU A 74 2.81 10.62 11.01
C LEU A 74 2.36 10.90 9.58
N LYS A 75 1.99 9.88 8.81
CA LYS A 75 1.43 10.06 7.46
C LYS A 75 0.16 10.92 7.49
N LYS A 76 -0.77 10.64 8.41
CA LYS A 76 -2.00 11.44 8.58
C LYS A 76 -1.68 12.89 8.94
N GLU A 77 -0.72 13.11 9.83
CA GLU A 77 -0.29 14.45 10.24
C GLU A 77 0.38 15.22 9.08
N VAL A 78 1.24 14.56 8.31
CA VAL A 78 1.86 15.14 7.10
C VAL A 78 0.81 15.47 6.04
N ASP A 79 -0.21 14.63 5.86
CA ASP A 79 -1.30 14.90 4.92
C ASP A 79 -2.12 16.12 5.36
N VAL A 80 -2.38 16.28 6.65
CA VAL A 80 -2.99 17.49 7.22
C VAL A 80 -2.13 18.72 6.94
N LEU A 81 -0.83 18.67 7.26
CA LEU A 81 0.10 19.78 7.01
C LEU A 81 0.23 20.13 5.52
N ARG A 82 0.19 19.14 4.63
CA ARG A 82 0.17 19.35 3.18
C ARG A 82 -1.09 20.07 2.72
N ILE A 83 -2.25 19.67 3.26
CA ILE A 83 -3.52 20.34 2.99
C ILE A 83 -3.47 21.78 3.51
N GLU A 84 -3.01 22.01 4.74
CA GLU A 84 -2.83 23.36 5.32
C GLU A 84 -1.87 24.22 4.50
N SER A 85 -0.75 23.66 4.06
CA SER A 85 0.19 24.34 3.17
C SER A 85 -0.45 24.68 1.83
N ARG A 86 -1.27 23.80 1.27
CA ARG A 86 -1.99 24.05 0.02
C ARG A 86 -3.10 25.09 0.19
N ILE A 87 -3.77 25.11 1.35
CA ILE A 87 -4.70 26.19 1.72
C ILE A 87 -3.93 27.51 1.80
N ARG A 88 -2.78 27.56 2.48
CA ARG A 88 -1.92 28.74 2.58
C ARG A 88 -1.44 29.23 1.22
N GLU A 89 -1.08 28.31 0.32
CA GLU A 89 -0.69 28.65 -1.04
C GLU A 89 -1.87 29.18 -1.87
N ASN A 90 -3.05 28.56 -1.75
CA ASN A 90 -4.28 29.04 -2.39
C ASN A 90 -4.68 30.43 -1.87
N GLN A 91 -4.58 30.66 -0.56
CA GLN A 91 -4.74 31.99 0.07
C GLN A 91 -3.75 32.99 -0.55
N SER A 92 -2.48 32.59 -0.73
CA SER A 92 -1.44 33.42 -1.36
C SER A 92 -1.68 33.70 -2.86
N ARG A 93 -2.37 32.81 -3.58
CA ARG A 93 -2.75 33.01 -4.98
C ARG A 93 -3.95 33.95 -5.11
N VAL A 94 -4.91 33.87 -4.17
CA VAL A 94 -5.99 34.85 -4.05
C VAL A 94 -5.44 36.24 -3.67
N PHE A 95 -4.44 36.28 -2.77
CA PHE A 95 -3.70 37.49 -2.38
C PHE A 95 -3.13 38.25 -3.60
N LYS A 96 -2.48 37.56 -4.55
CA LYS A 96 -1.90 38.22 -5.75
C LYS A 96 -2.93 38.88 -6.67
N ARG A 97 -4.23 38.53 -6.57
CA ARG A 97 -5.31 39.16 -7.35
C ARG A 97 -5.89 40.41 -6.67
N HIS A 98 -5.56 40.67 -5.41
CA HIS A 98 -6.04 41.85 -4.67
C HIS A 98 -4.84 42.64 -4.15
N LYS A 99 -4.50 43.76 -4.81
CA LYS A 99 -3.50 44.72 -4.34
C LYS A 99 -4.00 45.35 -3.03
N GLY A 100 -3.67 44.74 -1.90
CA GLY A 100 -3.95 45.29 -0.58
C GLY A 100 -3.30 44.42 0.49
N ASN A 101 -2.36 45.00 1.23
CA ASN A 101 -1.75 44.40 2.41
C ASN A 101 -2.84 44.21 3.49
N ALA A 102 -3.41 43.02 3.55
CA ALA A 102 -4.13 42.55 4.71
C ALA A 102 -3.85 41.05 4.83
N GLU A 103 -3.14 40.64 5.88
CA GLU A 103 -3.18 39.26 6.31
C GLU A 103 -4.65 38.85 6.48
N ILE A 104 -5.02 37.70 5.94
CA ILE A 104 -6.33 37.10 6.19
C ILE A 104 -6.31 36.61 7.65
N ASP A 105 -6.51 37.53 8.59
CA ASP A 105 -6.83 37.20 9.98
C ASP A 105 -8.26 36.66 10.02
N VAL A 106 -8.59 35.89 11.07
CA VAL A 106 -9.93 35.42 11.38
C VAL A 106 -10.95 36.57 11.27
N LYS A 107 -10.56 37.80 11.64
CA LYS A 107 -11.36 39.03 11.47
C LYS A 107 -11.76 39.35 10.03
N TRP A 108 -10.89 39.10 9.05
CA TRP A 108 -11.22 39.30 7.62
C TRP A 108 -12.18 38.22 7.12
N ALA A 109 -11.94 36.96 7.51
CA ALA A 109 -12.83 35.85 7.16
C ALA A 109 -14.23 36.06 7.78
N LEU A 110 -14.28 36.53 9.04
CA LEU A 110 -15.50 36.95 9.74
C LEU A 110 -16.24 38.08 9.01
N ALA A 111 -15.51 39.06 8.46
CA ALA A 111 -16.11 40.19 7.75
C ALA A 111 -16.64 39.83 6.34
N LYS A 112 -16.16 38.73 5.74
CA LYS A 112 -16.50 38.32 4.37
C LYS A 112 -17.51 37.17 4.27
N SER A 113 -17.84 36.46 5.36
CA SER A 113 -18.77 35.33 5.28
C SER A 113 -20.19 35.75 4.88
N GLY A 114 -20.60 37.00 5.11
CA GLY A 114 -21.94 37.51 4.78
C GLY A 114 -23.11 36.85 5.55
N CYS A 115 -22.80 35.85 6.38
CA CYS A 115 -23.72 35.09 7.23
C CYS A 115 -23.01 34.77 8.56
N GLY A 116 -23.74 34.83 9.68
CA GLY A 116 -23.18 34.59 11.00
C GLY A 116 -22.44 33.25 11.04
N ILE A 117 -21.19 33.25 11.52
CA ILE A 117 -20.39 32.02 11.62
C ILE A 117 -20.92 31.21 12.81
N GLY A 118 -21.94 30.39 12.55
CA GLY A 118 -22.17 29.20 13.32
C GLY A 118 -21.21 28.13 12.82
N PHE A 119 -20.42 27.49 13.69
CA PHE A 119 -19.73 26.23 13.39
C PHE A 119 -20.72 25.07 13.44
N SER A 120 -21.82 25.22 12.72
CA SER A 120 -22.98 24.35 12.72
C SER A 120 -23.23 23.82 11.33
N LEU A 121 -23.86 22.66 11.23
CA LEU A 121 -24.28 22.14 9.94
C LEU A 121 -25.34 23.04 9.28
N LEU A 122 -26.22 23.63 10.10
CA LEU A 122 -27.32 24.46 9.65
C LEU A 122 -26.98 25.96 9.66
N PRO A 123 -27.48 26.73 8.68
CA PRO A 123 -28.24 26.28 7.50
C PRO A 123 -27.37 25.47 6.53
N PHE A 124 -27.95 24.41 5.95
CA PHE A 124 -27.24 23.45 5.08
C PHE A 124 -27.12 24.00 3.64
N GLU A 125 -26.34 25.07 3.51
CA GLU A 125 -26.13 25.82 2.28
C GLU A 125 -24.71 25.63 1.75
N PHE A 126 -24.60 25.38 0.44
CA PHE A 126 -23.32 25.02 -0.18
C PHE A 126 -22.26 26.12 -0.03
N GLY A 127 -22.61 27.38 -0.32
CA GLY A 127 -21.66 28.50 -0.25
C GLY A 127 -21.07 28.67 1.15
N ARG A 128 -21.91 28.59 2.18
CA ARG A 128 -21.51 28.68 3.59
C ARG A 128 -20.63 27.52 4.02
N LEU A 129 -21.04 26.28 3.71
CA LEU A 129 -20.29 25.09 4.10
C LEU A 129 -18.97 24.97 3.33
N LYS A 130 -18.96 25.41 2.07
CA LYS A 130 -17.73 25.52 1.28
C LYS A 130 -16.78 26.54 1.87
N PHE A 131 -17.28 27.72 2.25
CA PHE A 131 -16.49 28.71 2.96
C PHE A 131 -15.91 28.14 4.26
N LEU A 132 -16.71 27.40 5.03
CA LEU A 132 -16.22 26.74 6.24
C LEU A 132 -15.11 25.74 5.93
N LYS A 133 -15.26 24.89 4.90
CA LYS A 133 -14.19 23.96 4.49
C LYS A 133 -12.91 24.67 4.04
N ASP A 134 -13.04 25.73 3.27
CA ASP A 134 -11.91 26.41 2.64
C ASP A 134 -11.10 27.27 3.65
N PHE A 135 -11.74 27.80 4.69
CA PHE A 135 -11.12 28.71 5.67
C PHE A 135 -11.02 28.17 7.10
N PHE A 136 -11.89 27.23 7.48
CA PHE A 136 -12.02 26.66 8.84
C PHE A 136 -12.14 25.12 8.75
N TYR A 137 -11.14 24.50 8.12
CA TYR A 137 -11.18 23.08 7.77
C TYR A 137 -11.32 22.17 9.01
N SER A 138 -10.66 22.52 10.11
CA SER A 138 -10.71 21.76 11.36
C SER A 138 -12.14 21.72 11.92
N GLU A 139 -12.82 22.86 11.95
CA GLU A 139 -14.19 23.00 12.42
C GLU A 139 -15.18 22.34 11.45
N PHE A 140 -14.94 22.48 10.13
CA PHE A 140 -15.70 21.75 9.11
C PHE A 140 -15.63 20.24 9.31
N CYS A 141 -14.43 19.72 9.62
CA CYS A 141 -14.21 18.30 9.88
C CYS A 141 -14.88 17.82 11.18
N GLN A 142 -15.20 18.71 12.13
CA GLN A 142 -15.93 18.36 13.36
C GLN A 142 -17.45 18.28 13.19
N LEU A 143 -18.01 18.73 12.06
CA LEU A 143 -19.45 18.62 11.79
C LEU A 143 -19.91 17.16 11.86
N ASP A 144 -21.02 16.88 12.53
CA ASP A 144 -21.53 15.51 12.72
C ASP A 144 -21.82 14.80 11.38
N SER A 145 -21.11 13.69 11.12
CA SER A 145 -21.24 12.91 9.88
C SER A 145 -22.65 12.34 9.69
N SER A 146 -23.32 11.91 10.76
CA SER A 146 -24.69 11.37 10.68
C SER A 146 -25.71 12.43 10.24
N SER A 147 -25.59 13.64 10.77
CA SER A 147 -26.42 14.77 10.36
C SER A 147 -26.13 15.21 8.92
N VAL A 148 -24.85 15.20 8.50
CA VAL A 148 -24.46 15.48 7.10
C VAL A 148 -25.11 14.47 6.16
N ILE A 149 -24.99 13.17 6.45
CA ILE A 149 -25.60 12.09 5.65
C ILE A 149 -27.11 12.32 5.54
N ARG A 150 -27.80 12.58 6.67
CA ARG A 150 -29.24 12.84 6.67
C ARG A 150 -29.65 14.01 5.77
N GLU A 151 -28.92 15.13 5.80
CA GLU A 151 -29.22 16.27 4.93
C GLU A 151 -28.88 16.01 3.47
N MET A 152 -27.78 15.30 3.19
CA MET A 152 -27.40 14.91 1.83
C MET A 152 -28.39 13.94 1.20
N SER A 153 -28.91 12.97 1.96
CA SER A 153 -29.88 11.99 1.44
C SER A 153 -31.15 12.65 0.91
N LYS A 154 -31.57 13.79 1.49
CA LYS A 154 -32.72 14.57 1.00
C LYS A 154 -32.48 15.21 -0.38
N LYS A 155 -31.21 15.35 -0.80
CA LYS A 155 -30.81 16.03 -2.04
C LYS A 155 -30.49 15.08 -3.20
N ILE A 156 -30.53 13.76 -2.99
CA ILE A 156 -30.18 12.74 -4.00
C ILE A 156 -30.94 12.96 -5.33
N SER A 157 -32.23 13.35 -5.26
CA SER A 157 -33.05 13.62 -6.44
C SER A 157 -32.52 14.75 -7.32
N ARG A 158 -31.81 15.71 -6.73
CA ARG A 158 -31.12 16.81 -7.44
C ARG A 158 -29.63 16.48 -7.54
N PHE A 159 -29.30 15.51 -8.39
CA PHE A 159 -27.98 14.87 -8.40
C PHE A 159 -26.80 15.83 -8.50
N LYS A 160 -26.90 16.92 -9.27
CA LYS A 160 -25.81 17.92 -9.35
C LYS A 160 -25.56 18.61 -8.01
N GLU A 161 -26.63 19.07 -7.35
CA GLU A 161 -26.55 19.68 -6.03
C GLU A 161 -25.97 18.69 -5.02
N PHE A 162 -26.46 17.45 -5.03
CA PHE A 162 -25.94 16.36 -4.23
C PHE A 162 -24.45 16.09 -4.47
N LEU A 163 -24.01 16.02 -5.73
CA LEU A 163 -22.62 15.77 -6.11
C LEU A 163 -21.70 16.89 -5.61
N ASP A 164 -22.14 18.15 -5.70
CA ASP A 164 -21.36 19.28 -5.21
C ASP A 164 -21.18 19.19 -3.67
N PHE A 165 -22.24 18.83 -2.92
CA PHE A 165 -22.14 18.56 -1.49
C PHE A 165 -21.29 17.32 -1.18
N TYR A 166 -21.36 16.27 -1.99
CA TYR A 166 -20.54 15.08 -1.82
C TYR A 166 -19.05 15.39 -2.01
N ILE A 167 -18.67 16.15 -3.04
CA ILE A 167 -17.29 16.61 -3.23
C ILE A 167 -16.85 17.47 -2.03
N LEU A 168 -17.76 18.22 -1.43
CA LEU A 168 -17.47 18.99 -0.24
C LEU A 168 -17.17 18.11 0.99
N PHE A 169 -18.03 17.12 1.29
CA PHE A 169 -17.97 16.32 2.51
C PHE A 169 -17.26 14.97 2.39
N SER A 170 -16.87 14.54 1.19
CA SER A 170 -16.17 13.28 0.93
C SER A 170 -14.79 13.18 1.58
N CYS A 171 -14.29 14.24 2.22
CA CYS A 171 -13.14 14.15 3.13
C CYS A 171 -13.47 13.43 4.45
N LYS A 172 -14.74 13.18 4.76
CA LYS A 172 -15.20 12.37 5.89
C LYS A 172 -15.42 10.93 5.42
N ALA A 173 -14.80 9.98 6.12
CA ALA A 173 -14.82 8.58 5.71
C ALA A 173 -16.23 7.97 5.70
N GLU A 174 -17.09 8.35 6.65
CA GLU A 174 -18.45 7.85 6.75
C GLU A 174 -19.31 8.34 5.58
N VAL A 175 -19.19 9.63 5.24
CA VAL A 175 -19.90 10.23 4.09
C VAL A 175 -19.41 9.62 2.78
N PHE A 176 -18.10 9.39 2.66
CA PHE A 176 -17.53 8.71 1.50
C PHE A 176 -18.15 7.32 1.34
N LYS A 177 -18.11 6.48 2.38
CA LYS A 177 -18.61 5.10 2.34
C LYS A 177 -20.10 5.03 2.01
N GLU A 178 -20.91 5.92 2.55
CA GLU A 178 -22.36 5.94 2.35
C GLU A 178 -22.74 6.20 0.87
N PHE A 179 -22.02 7.11 0.20
CA PHE A 179 -22.48 7.65 -1.08
C PHE A 179 -21.59 7.32 -2.29
N PHE A 180 -20.37 6.82 -2.10
CA PHE A 180 -19.42 6.64 -3.21
C PHE A 180 -19.96 5.75 -4.34
N CYS A 181 -20.54 4.58 -4.00
CA CYS A 181 -21.11 3.68 -4.99
C CYS A 181 -22.23 4.35 -5.79
N MET A 182 -23.13 5.07 -5.11
CA MET A 182 -24.22 5.82 -5.76
C MET A 182 -23.68 6.90 -6.70
N VAL A 183 -22.61 7.59 -6.31
CA VAL A 183 -21.94 8.60 -7.15
C VAL A 183 -21.34 7.96 -8.39
N LEU A 184 -20.74 6.77 -8.28
CA LEU A 184 -20.17 6.04 -9.42
C LEU A 184 -21.22 5.46 -10.38
N MET A 185 -22.28 4.86 -9.85
CA MET A 185 -23.34 4.25 -10.67
C MET A 185 -24.07 5.27 -11.55
N ASN A 186 -24.15 6.52 -11.10
CA ASN A 186 -24.74 7.59 -11.91
C ASN A 186 -23.79 7.98 -13.06
N PRO A 187 -24.22 8.06 -14.32
CA PRO A 187 -23.33 8.38 -15.44
C PRO A 187 -23.04 9.88 -15.61
N LEU A 188 -23.77 10.78 -14.93
CA LEU A 188 -23.66 12.22 -15.12
C LEU A 188 -22.39 12.79 -14.49
N PHE A 189 -21.91 13.93 -15.02
CA PHE A 189 -20.78 14.71 -14.48
C PHE A 189 -19.46 13.92 -14.32
N PRO A 190 -18.99 13.19 -15.36
CA PRO A 190 -17.79 12.38 -15.24
C PRO A 190 -16.54 13.22 -14.98
N GLU A 191 -16.45 14.44 -15.51
CA GLU A 191 -15.31 15.34 -15.28
C GLU A 191 -15.15 15.71 -13.80
N GLU A 192 -16.24 16.01 -13.09
CA GLU A 192 -16.20 16.30 -11.66
C GLU A 192 -15.82 15.08 -10.83
N LYS A 193 -16.33 13.89 -11.20
CA LYS A 193 -15.98 12.64 -10.53
C LYS A 193 -14.51 12.30 -10.72
N ILE A 194 -13.98 12.43 -11.93
CA ILE A 194 -12.55 12.21 -12.21
C ILE A 194 -11.67 13.17 -11.37
N LYS A 195 -12.08 14.44 -11.23
CA LYS A 195 -11.37 15.37 -10.34
C LYS A 195 -11.38 14.88 -8.89
N LEU A 196 -12.51 14.35 -8.43
CA LEU A 196 -12.63 13.78 -7.08
C LEU A 196 -11.68 12.60 -6.86
N PHE A 197 -11.54 11.68 -7.82
CA PHE A 197 -10.60 10.55 -7.74
C PHE A 197 -9.17 11.00 -7.46
N ASN A 198 -8.73 12.12 -8.05
CA ASN A 198 -7.40 12.69 -7.84
C ASN A 198 -7.19 13.27 -6.43
N THR A 199 -8.24 13.44 -5.65
CA THR A 199 -8.19 14.07 -4.31
C THR A 199 -8.42 13.10 -3.16
N LEU A 200 -9.17 12.02 -3.40
CA LEU A 200 -9.50 11.06 -2.35
C LEU A 200 -8.34 10.10 -2.05
N PRO A 201 -8.22 9.60 -0.80
CA PRO A 201 -7.23 8.59 -0.45
C PRO A 201 -7.40 7.31 -1.28
N LEU A 202 -6.31 6.76 -1.81
CA LEU A 202 -6.34 5.51 -2.58
C LEU A 202 -6.91 4.35 -1.79
N ASP A 203 -6.58 4.27 -0.49
CA ASP A 203 -7.04 3.20 0.40
C ASP A 203 -8.58 3.22 0.61
N TRP A 204 -9.25 4.35 0.36
CA TRP A 204 -10.71 4.44 0.43
C TRP A 204 -11.36 3.99 -0.88
N LEU A 205 -10.78 4.36 -2.01
CA LEU A 205 -11.27 4.01 -3.35
C LEU A 205 -11.05 2.52 -3.66
N LEU A 206 -9.96 1.94 -3.14
CA LEU A 206 -9.49 0.60 -3.45
C LEU A 206 -9.46 -0.27 -2.18
N ASN A 207 -10.57 -0.29 -1.44
CA ASN A 207 -10.72 -1.12 -0.25
C ASN A 207 -10.99 -2.58 -0.64
N PHE A 208 -9.97 -3.44 -0.58
CA PHE A 208 -10.03 -4.86 -0.96
C PHE A 208 -10.97 -5.75 -0.15
N ASN A 209 -11.55 -5.22 0.91
CA ASN A 209 -12.58 -5.95 1.65
C ASN A 209 -13.95 -5.90 0.96
N ASP A 210 -14.12 -5.09 -0.09
CA ASP A 210 -15.38 -4.89 -0.81
C ASP A 210 -15.18 -5.07 -2.32
N GLU A 211 -15.45 -6.30 -2.81
CA GLU A 211 -15.29 -6.67 -4.22
C GLU A 211 -16.24 -5.90 -5.15
N GLU A 212 -17.42 -5.54 -4.67
CA GLU A 212 -18.41 -4.78 -5.45
C GLU A 212 -17.88 -3.36 -5.73
N VAL A 213 -17.33 -2.69 -4.72
CA VAL A 213 -16.71 -1.37 -4.87
C VAL A 213 -15.54 -1.42 -5.86
N ILE A 214 -14.68 -2.43 -5.78
CA ILE A 214 -13.55 -2.58 -6.71
C ILE A 214 -14.03 -2.78 -8.14
N SER A 215 -15.05 -3.60 -8.33
CA SER A 215 -15.63 -3.87 -9.65
C SER A 215 -16.21 -2.59 -10.26
N LEU A 216 -16.94 -1.79 -9.48
CA LEU A 216 -17.47 -0.49 -9.91
C LEU A 216 -16.37 0.50 -10.25
N VAL A 217 -15.32 0.57 -9.43
CA VAL A 217 -14.17 1.46 -9.69
C VAL A 217 -13.45 1.06 -10.98
N LYS A 218 -13.22 -0.24 -11.17
CA LYS A 218 -12.59 -0.76 -12.39
C LYS A 218 -13.42 -0.45 -13.63
N GLU A 219 -14.72 -0.73 -13.60
CA GLU A 219 -15.62 -0.40 -14.71
C GLU A 219 -15.62 1.10 -15.02
N TYR A 220 -15.58 1.94 -13.99
CA TYR A 220 -15.51 3.38 -14.17
C TYR A 220 -14.20 3.84 -14.82
N ILE A 221 -13.07 3.24 -14.42
CA ILE A 221 -11.76 3.50 -15.02
C ILE A 221 -11.73 3.02 -16.46
N ASP A 222 -12.22 1.82 -16.76
CA ASP A 222 -12.28 1.26 -18.12
C ASP A 222 -13.04 2.19 -19.08
N LYS A 223 -14.07 2.89 -18.60
CA LYS A 223 -14.82 3.87 -19.40
C LYS A 223 -14.12 5.23 -19.55
N ASN A 224 -13.21 5.59 -18.65
CA ASN A 224 -12.70 6.97 -18.52
C ASN A 224 -11.16 7.09 -18.47
N TYR A 225 -10.41 6.00 -18.67
CA TYR A 225 -8.97 5.93 -18.40
C TYR A 225 -8.14 7.04 -19.06
N MET A 226 -8.50 7.44 -20.29
CA MET A 226 -7.84 8.54 -21.01
C MET A 226 -7.84 9.86 -20.23
N LYS A 227 -8.93 10.15 -19.49
CA LYS A 227 -9.07 11.35 -18.66
C LYS A 227 -8.54 11.12 -17.23
N MET A 228 -8.29 9.87 -16.83
CA MET A 228 -7.86 9.46 -15.48
C MET A 228 -6.35 9.21 -15.35
N ALA A 229 -5.54 9.63 -16.33
CA ALA A 229 -4.09 9.41 -16.31
C ALA A 229 -3.39 9.90 -15.02
N TYR A 230 -3.83 11.02 -14.44
CA TYR A 230 -3.30 11.50 -13.15
C TYR A 230 -3.63 10.57 -11.98
N PHE A 231 -4.83 10.02 -11.96
CA PHE A 231 -5.25 9.08 -10.92
C PHE A 231 -4.44 7.79 -11.04
N LEU A 232 -4.30 7.26 -12.27
CA LEU A 232 -3.50 6.07 -12.54
C LEU A 232 -2.01 6.29 -12.23
N LEU A 233 -1.48 7.50 -12.46
CA LEU A 233 -0.11 7.86 -12.09
C LEU A 233 0.06 7.82 -10.57
N ARG A 234 -0.89 8.36 -9.81
CA ARG A 234 -0.87 8.29 -8.35
C ARG A 234 -0.93 6.84 -7.86
N VAL A 235 -1.73 5.98 -8.51
CA VAL A 235 -1.74 4.54 -8.21
C VAL A 235 -0.37 3.92 -8.47
N ALA A 236 0.26 4.22 -9.61
CA ALA A 236 1.58 3.69 -9.94
C ALA A 236 2.67 4.11 -8.94
N GLU A 237 2.62 5.37 -8.49
CA GLU A 237 3.59 5.93 -7.54
C GLU A 237 3.40 5.38 -6.11
N GLU A 238 2.16 5.30 -5.62
CA GLU A 238 1.87 4.97 -4.21
C GLU A 238 1.54 3.49 -3.97
N ARG A 239 0.86 2.84 -4.92
CA ARG A 239 0.30 1.48 -4.79
C ARG A 239 0.45 0.68 -6.10
N PRO A 240 1.69 0.46 -6.59
CA PRO A 240 1.93 -0.12 -7.92
C PRO A 240 1.34 -1.52 -8.12
N PHE A 241 1.22 -2.31 -7.06
CA PHE A 241 0.62 -3.65 -7.13
C PHE A 241 -0.86 -3.64 -7.58
N LEU A 242 -1.53 -2.49 -7.48
CA LEU A 242 -2.93 -2.31 -7.90
C LEU A 242 -3.08 -2.11 -9.40
N LEU A 243 -2.01 -1.75 -10.10
CA LEU A 243 -2.05 -1.51 -11.54
C LEU A 243 -2.51 -2.75 -12.30
N ASN A 244 -2.09 -3.96 -11.88
CA ASN A 244 -2.49 -5.22 -12.52
C ASN A 244 -3.99 -5.54 -12.37
N ILE A 245 -4.66 -4.93 -11.40
CA ILE A 245 -6.11 -5.10 -11.17
C ILE A 245 -6.89 -4.06 -11.99
N LEU A 246 -6.37 -2.83 -12.03
CA LEU A 246 -7.05 -1.66 -12.60
C LEU A 246 -6.77 -1.42 -14.08
N ILE A 247 -5.64 -1.90 -14.60
CA ILE A 247 -5.19 -1.64 -15.97
C ILE A 247 -5.04 -2.98 -16.68
N GLY A 248 -5.82 -3.15 -17.77
CA GLY A 248 -5.62 -4.25 -18.71
C GLY A 248 -4.55 -3.91 -19.77
N LYS A 249 -4.09 -4.92 -20.52
CA LYS A 249 -3.12 -4.74 -21.61
C LYS A 249 -3.61 -3.76 -22.66
N GLU A 250 -4.87 -3.85 -23.07
CA GLU A 250 -5.48 -2.95 -24.06
C GLU A 250 -5.46 -1.49 -23.58
N MET A 251 -5.86 -1.26 -22.33
CA MET A 251 -5.79 0.07 -21.72
C MET A 251 -4.36 0.58 -21.66
N PHE A 252 -3.41 -0.26 -21.28
CA PHE A 252 -2.00 0.11 -21.25
C PHE A 252 -1.47 0.48 -22.65
N SER A 253 -1.83 -0.27 -23.69
CA SER A 253 -1.49 0.05 -25.08
C SER A 253 -1.98 1.44 -25.50
N GLU A 254 -3.22 1.78 -25.13
CA GLU A 254 -3.80 3.09 -25.41
C GLU A 254 -3.13 4.22 -24.58
N LEU A 255 -2.82 3.97 -23.31
CA LEU A 255 -2.07 4.91 -22.47
C LEU A 255 -0.64 5.13 -22.99
N ALA A 256 0.00 4.09 -23.53
CA ALA A 256 1.34 4.18 -24.13
C ALA A 256 1.35 5.00 -25.43
N ARG A 257 0.24 5.01 -26.18
CA ARG A 257 0.05 5.86 -27.36
C ARG A 257 -0.21 7.33 -27.03
N MET A 258 -0.57 7.66 -25.78
CA MET A 258 -0.87 9.05 -25.41
C MET A 258 0.38 9.92 -25.47
N ASP A 259 0.41 10.86 -26.43
CA ASP A 259 1.45 11.88 -26.53
C ASP A 259 1.23 13.06 -25.57
N SER A 260 1.02 12.74 -24.28
CA SER A 260 0.91 13.74 -23.22
C SER A 260 2.04 13.55 -22.21
N ARG A 261 2.50 14.64 -21.60
CA ARG A 261 3.53 14.59 -20.54
C ARG A 261 3.12 13.64 -19.40
N VAL A 262 1.83 13.62 -19.05
CA VAL A 262 1.27 12.78 -18.00
C VAL A 262 1.28 11.32 -18.42
N GLY A 263 0.85 11.02 -19.65
CA GLY A 263 0.88 9.67 -20.22
C GLY A 263 2.29 9.09 -20.25
N LYS A 264 3.27 9.85 -20.79
CA LYS A 264 4.69 9.44 -20.80
C LYS A 264 5.23 9.16 -19.39
N ARG A 265 4.89 10.03 -18.42
CA ARG A 265 5.30 9.83 -17.02
C ARG A 265 4.64 8.60 -16.40
N LEU A 266 3.35 8.38 -16.66
CA LEU A 266 2.62 7.19 -16.21
C LEU A 266 3.26 5.90 -16.73
N VAL A 267 3.50 5.83 -18.04
CA VAL A 267 4.15 4.66 -18.67
C VAL A 267 5.53 4.41 -18.04
N SER A 268 6.33 5.46 -17.86
CA SER A 268 7.64 5.32 -17.22
C SER A 268 7.56 4.78 -15.79
N GLU A 269 6.64 5.28 -14.97
CA GLU A 269 6.45 4.76 -13.61
C GLU A 269 5.93 3.32 -13.60
N ILE A 270 5.00 2.97 -14.49
CA ILE A 270 4.55 1.57 -14.65
C ILE A 270 5.74 0.65 -14.98
N CYS A 271 6.61 1.07 -15.93
CA CYS A 271 7.78 0.28 -16.30
C CYS A 271 8.77 0.11 -15.13
N LYS A 272 9.04 1.17 -14.36
CA LYS A 272 9.92 1.12 -13.18
C LYS A 272 9.41 0.21 -12.07
N LYS A 273 8.08 0.10 -11.91
CA LYS A 273 7.44 -0.61 -10.80
C LYS A 273 7.03 -2.05 -11.14
N GLY A 274 7.45 -2.57 -12.29
CA GLY A 274 7.25 -3.98 -12.66
C GLY A 274 6.00 -4.26 -13.49
N GLY A 275 5.61 -3.34 -14.38
CA GLY A 275 4.49 -3.51 -15.31
C GLY A 275 4.74 -4.48 -16.48
N LEU A 276 5.61 -5.47 -16.34
CA LEU A 276 5.96 -6.40 -17.43
C LEU A 276 4.75 -7.20 -17.93
N SER A 277 3.82 -7.51 -17.03
CA SER A 277 2.53 -8.16 -17.31
C SER A 277 1.66 -7.39 -18.32
N LEU A 278 1.87 -6.07 -18.45
CA LEU A 278 1.10 -5.20 -19.33
C LEU A 278 1.73 -5.06 -20.73
N VAL A 279 2.98 -5.50 -20.90
CA VAL A 279 3.74 -5.36 -22.15
C VAL A 279 3.66 -6.65 -22.95
N ASP A 280 3.41 -6.52 -24.26
CA ASP A 280 3.49 -7.61 -25.22
C ASP A 280 3.97 -7.10 -26.58
N HIS A 281 4.04 -8.03 -27.54
CA HIS A 281 4.48 -7.76 -28.91
C HIS A 281 3.65 -6.67 -29.64
N THR A 282 2.44 -6.36 -29.16
CA THR A 282 1.54 -5.37 -29.79
C THR A 282 1.73 -3.96 -29.27
N ASN A 283 2.44 -3.76 -28.15
CA ASN A 283 2.59 -2.45 -27.53
C ASN A 283 4.02 -2.07 -27.15
N ILE A 284 4.96 -3.00 -27.24
CA ILE A 284 6.37 -2.77 -26.91
C ILE A 284 6.98 -1.60 -27.70
N HIS A 285 6.56 -1.38 -28.95
CA HIS A 285 7.06 -0.31 -29.82
C HIS A 285 6.57 1.10 -29.43
N TYR A 286 5.56 1.22 -28.55
CA TYR A 286 5.13 2.51 -28.01
C TYR A 286 5.95 2.93 -26.78
N ILE A 287 6.77 2.03 -26.23
CA ILE A 287 7.54 2.27 -25.02
C ILE A 287 8.94 2.75 -25.41
N SER A 288 9.39 3.86 -24.80
CA SER A 288 10.74 4.36 -25.01
C SER A 288 11.80 3.33 -24.60
N GLN A 289 12.92 3.28 -25.33
CA GLN A 289 14.04 2.37 -25.05
C GLN A 289 14.53 2.44 -23.59
N GLU A 290 14.61 3.62 -22.99
CA GLU A 290 15.01 3.79 -21.58
C GLU A 290 14.10 3.00 -20.62
N ASN A 291 12.79 3.06 -20.84
CA ASN A 291 11.82 2.32 -20.03
C ASN A 291 11.89 0.81 -20.30
N LEU A 292 12.15 0.40 -21.54
CA LEU A 292 12.37 -1.02 -21.88
C LEU A 292 13.63 -1.58 -21.21
N LYS A 293 14.73 -0.82 -21.17
CA LYS A 293 15.95 -1.16 -20.42
C LYS A 293 15.65 -1.39 -18.95
N VAL A 294 14.89 -0.49 -18.33
CA VAL A 294 14.50 -0.61 -16.92
C VAL A 294 13.61 -1.84 -16.68
N LEU A 295 12.68 -2.10 -17.61
CA LEU A 295 11.70 -3.17 -17.48
C LEU A 295 12.32 -4.57 -17.63
N TYR A 296 13.14 -4.76 -18.67
CA TYR A 296 13.75 -6.04 -19.00
C TYR A 296 15.11 -6.26 -18.33
N LYS A 297 15.74 -5.21 -17.80
CA LYS A 297 17.04 -5.26 -17.09
C LYS A 297 18.07 -6.05 -17.89
N ASP A 298 18.60 -7.14 -17.32
CA ASP A 298 19.64 -7.98 -17.91
C ASP A 298 19.18 -8.74 -19.17
N LEU A 299 17.86 -8.82 -19.41
CA LEU A 299 17.28 -9.44 -20.60
C LEU A 299 17.21 -8.48 -21.79
N TYR A 300 17.49 -7.19 -21.59
CA TYR A 300 17.48 -6.20 -22.66
C TYR A 300 18.81 -6.22 -23.41
N PHE A 301 18.76 -6.40 -24.73
CA PHE A 301 19.91 -6.27 -25.61
C PHE A 301 19.53 -5.42 -26.84
N GLU A 302 20.46 -4.57 -27.27
CA GLU A 302 20.30 -3.75 -28.46
C GLU A 302 20.98 -4.45 -29.64
N VAL A 303 20.23 -4.63 -30.73
CA VAL A 303 20.80 -5.13 -31.98
C VAL A 303 21.17 -3.91 -32.82
N TYR A 304 22.48 -3.68 -32.95
CA TYR A 304 23.01 -2.69 -33.87
C TYR A 304 23.12 -3.36 -35.24
N PHE A 305 22.31 -2.91 -36.20
CA PHE A 305 22.55 -3.23 -37.60
C PHE A 305 23.58 -2.24 -38.11
N ASP A 306 24.80 -2.70 -38.34
CA ASP A 306 25.77 -1.93 -39.11
C ASP A 306 25.12 -1.66 -40.48
N SER A 307 24.88 -0.38 -40.79
CA SER A 307 24.41 0.03 -42.09
C SER A 307 25.51 -0.24 -43.12
N TRP A 308 25.32 -1.31 -43.90
CA TRP A 308 26.08 -1.59 -45.12
C TRP A 308 25.69 -0.63 -46.24
#